data_AF-A0A7W0SIV0-F1
#
_entry.id   AF-A0A7W0SIV0-F1
#
_cell.length_a   1.000
_cell.length_b   1.000
_cell.length_c   1.000
_cell.angle_alpha   90.00
_cell.angle_beta   90.00
_cell.angle_gamma   90.00
#
_symmetry.space_group_name_H-M   'P 1'
#
loop_
_entity.id
_entity.type
_entity.pdbx_description
1 polymer ?
#
loop_
_entity_poly.entity_id
_entity_poly.type
_entity_poly.pdbx_seq_one_letter_code
_entity_poly.pdbx_strand_id
1 'polypeptide(L)'
;MTRRTLTVGLICLVVTALAGAGCGGEENDENAPASPPASASAPFDRAFIDAMVPHHREAIAMAREAKKAGLSQPELVELADDIILTQQLEIDDMLQWREEWFGSRKLDPSSAASLGLDEDAMGMQHDAGAIAAADDVDGAFAAGMIPHHEGAIEMAELAEDEGEHAEIRELAEAIVEGQGKEIEVLRPHAGGQHGG
;
A
#
# COMPACT_ATOMS: atom_id res chain seq x y z
N MET A 1 -20.50 -15.59 -31.49
CA MET A 1 -19.73 -14.39 -31.10
C MET A 1 -20.56 -13.63 -30.08
N THR A 2 -20.38 -13.93 -28.81
CA THR A 2 -21.18 -13.36 -27.71
C THR A 2 -20.26 -12.43 -26.94
N ARG A 3 -20.47 -11.11 -27.06
CA ARG A 3 -19.73 -10.10 -26.30
C ARG A 3 -20.25 -10.15 -24.85
N ARG A 4 -19.41 -10.59 -23.92
CA ARG A 4 -19.65 -10.42 -22.49
C ARG A 4 -19.15 -9.03 -22.11
N THR A 5 -20.07 -8.15 -21.76
CA THR A 5 -19.77 -6.87 -21.11
C THR A 5 -19.37 -7.14 -19.67
N LEU A 6 -18.12 -6.84 -19.31
CA LEU A 6 -17.68 -6.78 -17.92
C LEU A 6 -18.11 -5.41 -17.37
N THR A 7 -18.98 -5.44 -16.36
CA THR A 7 -19.35 -4.26 -15.58
C THR A 7 -18.26 -4.06 -14.53
N VAL A 8 -17.47 -3.00 -14.68
CA VAL A 8 -16.56 -2.50 -13.63
C VAL A 8 -17.44 -1.84 -12.57
N GLY A 9 -17.47 -2.41 -11.36
CA GLY A 9 -18.16 -1.85 -10.21
C GLY A 9 -17.25 -0.88 -9.47
N LEU A 10 -17.28 0.39 -9.84
CA LEU A 10 -16.66 1.45 -9.03
C LEU A 10 -17.60 1.77 -7.85
N ILE A 11 -17.26 1.28 -6.65
CA ILE A 11 -17.95 1.69 -5.42
C ILE A 11 -17.26 2.95 -4.91
N CYS A 12 -17.87 4.09 -5.20
CA CYS A 12 -17.44 5.39 -4.70
C CYS A 12 -18.26 5.68 -3.42
N LEU A 13 -17.66 5.48 -2.24
CA LEU A 13 -18.32 5.79 -0.98
C LEU A 13 -18.20 7.30 -0.71
N VAL A 14 -19.24 8.06 -1.05
CA VAL A 14 -19.31 9.48 -0.71
C VAL A 14 -19.85 9.62 0.72
N VAL A 15 -18.98 10.03 1.65
CA VAL A 15 -19.40 10.41 3.01
C VAL A 15 -19.82 11.88 3.02
N THR A 16 -21.12 12.13 3.13
CA THR A 16 -21.68 13.48 3.26
C THR A 16 -21.69 13.91 4.73
N ALA A 17 -20.85 14.87 5.12
CA ALA A 17 -20.92 15.50 6.44
C ALA A 17 -21.93 16.67 6.44
N LEU A 18 -23.01 16.56 7.23
CA LEU A 18 -23.93 17.66 7.50
C LEU A 18 -23.35 18.58 8.58
N ALA A 19 -23.22 19.87 8.26
CA ALA A 19 -22.87 20.92 9.21
C ALA A 19 -24.08 21.36 10.05
N GLY A 20 -23.99 21.25 11.37
CA GLY A 20 -24.92 21.81 12.34
C GLY A 20 -24.30 23.00 13.07
N ALA A 21 -24.90 24.18 12.92
CA ALA A 21 -24.56 25.38 13.67
C ALA A 21 -25.16 25.32 15.09
N GLY A 22 -24.34 25.60 16.10
CA GLY A 22 -24.77 25.79 17.50
C GLY A 22 -23.91 26.85 18.17
N CYS A 23 -24.55 27.82 18.83
CA CYS A 23 -23.96 29.02 19.43
C CYS A 23 -24.01 28.92 20.96
N GLY A 24 -22.94 29.36 21.64
CA GLY A 24 -23.01 29.98 22.98
C GLY A 24 -22.15 29.37 24.08
N GLY A 25 -21.26 30.19 24.67
CA GLY A 25 -20.75 30.04 26.04
C GLY A 25 -19.24 30.20 26.22
N GLU A 26 -18.78 31.39 26.60
CA GLU A 26 -17.40 31.71 27.03
C GLU A 26 -17.18 31.40 28.52
N GLU A 27 -16.14 30.64 28.84
CA GLU A 27 -15.36 30.80 30.08
C GLU A 27 -13.87 30.50 29.84
N ASN A 28 -13.04 31.45 30.27
CA ASN A 28 -11.60 31.48 30.07
C ASN A 28 -10.87 30.51 31.01
N ASP A 29 -10.02 29.65 30.45
CA ASP A 29 -8.86 29.09 31.14
C ASP A 29 -7.74 28.89 30.10
N GLU A 30 -7.05 29.98 29.77
CA GLU A 30 -5.84 29.94 28.97
C GLU A 30 -4.66 29.53 29.86
N ASN A 31 -4.01 28.42 29.49
CA ASN A 31 -2.73 27.89 30.00
C ASN A 31 -2.79 26.64 30.91
N ALA A 32 -3.47 25.60 30.44
CA ALA A 32 -3.00 24.22 30.60
C ALA A 32 -2.47 23.74 29.23
N PRO A 33 -1.31 23.04 29.13
CA PRO A 33 -0.97 22.38 27.88
C PRO A 33 -2.08 21.37 27.59
N ALA A 34 -2.76 21.54 26.46
CA ALA A 34 -3.68 20.52 25.96
C ALA A 34 -2.93 19.19 25.96
N SER A 35 -3.49 18.18 26.62
CA SER A 35 -3.02 16.81 26.40
C SER A 35 -3.06 16.56 24.89
N PRO A 36 -2.02 15.96 24.30
CA PRO A 36 -2.10 15.62 22.89
C PRO A 36 -3.36 14.78 22.65
N PRO A 37 -4.03 14.92 21.49
CA PRO A 37 -5.13 14.02 21.14
C PRO A 37 -4.62 12.58 21.30
N ALA A 38 -5.48 11.68 21.78
CA ALA A 38 -5.12 10.28 22.07
C ALA A 38 -4.42 9.57 20.88
N SER A 39 -4.61 10.06 19.64
CA SER A 39 -3.95 9.59 18.41
C SER A 39 -2.43 9.82 18.33
N ALA A 40 -1.84 10.73 19.10
CA ALA A 40 -0.40 10.99 19.02
C ALA A 40 0.48 9.84 19.55
N SER A 41 -0.12 8.90 20.29
CA SER A 41 0.58 7.78 20.93
C SER A 41 0.28 6.42 20.32
N ALA A 42 -0.01 6.35 19.01
CA ALA A 42 -0.16 5.09 18.27
C ALA A 42 1.16 4.68 17.57
N PRO A 43 2.14 4.10 18.31
CA PRO A 43 3.45 3.79 17.75
C PRO A 43 3.39 2.73 16.66
N PHE A 44 2.45 1.79 16.73
CA PHE A 44 2.28 0.75 15.71
C PHE A 44 1.83 1.37 14.39
N ASP A 45 0.75 2.16 14.38
CA ASP A 45 0.23 2.79 13.16
C ASP A 45 1.28 3.70 12.49
N ARG A 46 2.04 4.44 13.31
CA ARG A 46 3.18 5.22 12.82
C ARG A 46 4.22 4.33 12.15
N ALA A 47 4.59 3.20 12.78
CA ALA A 47 5.55 2.24 12.25
C ALA A 47 5.07 1.57 10.96
N PHE A 48 3.81 1.16 10.91
CA PHE A 48 3.17 0.60 9.73
C PHE A 48 3.23 1.57 8.55
N ILE A 49 2.81 2.83 8.73
CA ILE A 49 2.90 3.83 7.66
C ILE A 49 4.36 4.07 7.24
N ASP A 50 5.27 4.17 8.22
CA ASP A 50 6.69 4.41 7.96
C ASP A 50 7.35 3.27 7.18
N ALA A 51 6.82 2.04 7.27
CA ALA A 51 7.29 0.87 6.54
C ALA A 51 6.56 0.65 5.20
N MET A 52 5.23 0.77 5.18
CA MET A 52 4.42 0.43 4.00
C MET A 52 4.54 1.49 2.89
N VAL A 53 4.72 2.77 3.21
CA VAL A 53 4.93 3.80 2.18
C VAL A 53 6.17 3.55 1.31
N PRO A 54 7.38 3.29 1.86
CA PRO A 54 8.54 2.96 1.03
C PRO A 54 8.39 1.60 0.31
N HIS A 55 7.73 0.62 0.94
CA HIS A 55 7.42 -0.67 0.32
C HIS A 55 6.56 -0.51 -0.94
N HIS A 56 5.44 0.21 -0.86
CA HIS A 56 4.59 0.54 -2.01
C HIS A 56 5.34 1.32 -3.11
N ARG A 57 6.23 2.24 -2.73
CA ARG A 57 7.04 2.96 -3.71
C ARG A 57 7.94 2.04 -4.52
N GLU A 58 8.45 0.97 -3.91
CA GLU A 58 9.26 -0.02 -4.60
C GLU A 58 8.42 -0.87 -5.57
N ALA A 59 7.25 -1.35 -5.15
CA ALA A 59 6.31 -2.03 -6.06
C ALA A 59 5.90 -1.15 -7.25
N ILE A 60 5.59 0.14 -7.03
CA ILE A 60 5.34 1.10 -8.13
C ILE A 60 6.56 1.23 -9.05
N ALA A 61 7.77 1.29 -8.50
CA ALA A 61 8.99 1.40 -9.29
C ALA A 61 9.23 0.14 -10.14
N MET A 62 9.05 -1.05 -9.56
CA MET A 62 9.12 -2.33 -10.26
C MET A 62 8.11 -2.41 -11.40
N ALA A 63 6.85 -2.05 -11.16
CA ALA A 63 5.80 -2.04 -12.17
C ALA A 63 6.11 -1.07 -13.31
N ARG A 64 6.55 0.16 -13.00
CA ARG A 64 6.94 1.15 -14.02
C ARG A 64 8.12 0.67 -14.86
N GLU A 65 9.13 0.09 -14.23
CA GLU A 65 10.32 -0.34 -14.95
C GLU A 65 10.06 -1.60 -15.78
N ALA A 66 9.25 -2.55 -15.30
CA ALA A 66 8.77 -3.67 -16.10
C ALA A 66 8.10 -3.18 -17.39
N LYS A 67 7.15 -2.24 -17.27
CA LYS A 67 6.47 -1.65 -18.43
C LYS A 67 7.44 -0.96 -19.38
N LYS A 68 8.44 -0.25 -18.85
CA LYS A 68 9.47 0.41 -19.66
C LYS A 68 10.40 -0.59 -20.35
N ALA A 69 10.69 -1.72 -19.71
CA ALA A 69 11.55 -2.77 -20.22
C ALA A 69 10.86 -3.70 -21.24
N GLY A 70 9.54 -3.61 -21.38
CA GLY A 70 8.78 -4.34 -22.40
C GLY A 70 7.89 -5.46 -21.86
N LEU A 71 7.38 -5.32 -20.63
CA LEU A 71 6.31 -6.17 -20.09
C LEU A 71 5.21 -6.37 -21.15
N SER A 72 4.92 -7.63 -21.46
CA SER A 72 4.25 -8.01 -22.71
C SER A 72 3.00 -8.85 -22.51
N GLN A 73 2.90 -9.62 -21.42
CA GLN A 73 1.69 -10.36 -21.12
C GLN A 73 0.54 -9.39 -20.80
N PRO A 74 -0.60 -9.43 -21.53
CA PRO A 74 -1.68 -8.47 -21.35
C PRO A 74 -2.18 -8.38 -19.91
N GLU A 75 -2.31 -9.52 -19.24
CA GLU A 75 -2.74 -9.62 -17.84
C GLU A 75 -1.73 -8.98 -16.88
N LEU A 76 -0.42 -9.09 -17.15
CA LEU A 76 0.61 -8.44 -16.35
C LEU A 76 0.69 -6.94 -16.62
N VAL A 77 0.43 -6.50 -17.86
CA VAL A 77 0.41 -5.07 -18.22
C VAL A 77 -0.73 -4.35 -17.53
N GLU A 78 -1.91 -4.98 -17.47
CA GLU A 78 -3.09 -4.50 -16.74
C GLU A 78 -2.79 -4.48 -15.23
N LEU A 79 -2.30 -5.58 -14.68
CA LEU A 79 -1.90 -5.66 -13.27
C LEU A 79 -0.88 -4.57 -12.89
N ALA A 80 0.12 -4.31 -13.74
CA ALA A 80 1.09 -3.26 -13.48
C ALA A 80 0.47 -1.84 -13.47
N ASP A 81 -0.55 -1.58 -14.29
CA ASP A 81 -1.31 -0.32 -14.21
C ASP A 81 -2.11 -0.22 -12.91
N ASP A 82 -2.74 -1.32 -12.49
CA ASP A 82 -3.54 -1.38 -11.27
C ASP A 82 -2.67 -1.21 -10.01
N ILE A 83 -1.52 -1.87 -9.94
CA ILE A 83 -0.53 -1.68 -8.85
C ILE A 83 -0.10 -0.22 -8.78
N ILE A 84 0.25 0.40 -9.93
CA ILE A 84 0.68 1.79 -9.97
C ILE A 84 -0.41 2.73 -9.45
N LEU A 85 -1.66 2.50 -9.82
CA LEU A 85 -2.77 3.35 -9.43
C LEU A 85 -3.13 3.16 -7.96
N THR A 86 -3.41 1.92 -7.56
CA THR A 86 -3.93 1.57 -6.24
C THR A 86 -2.90 1.90 -5.17
N GLN A 87 -1.66 1.47 -5.32
CA GLN A 87 -0.64 1.72 -4.30
C GLN A 87 -0.27 3.21 -4.21
N GLN A 88 -0.44 4.00 -5.28
CA GLN A 88 -0.26 5.45 -5.19
C GLN A 88 -1.37 6.10 -4.37
N LEU A 89 -2.63 5.66 -4.50
CA LEU A 89 -3.73 6.14 -3.69
C LEU A 89 -3.52 5.79 -2.22
N GLU A 90 -3.10 4.55 -1.93
CA GLU A 90 -2.80 4.10 -0.57
C GLU A 90 -1.62 4.88 0.05
N ILE A 91 -0.57 5.21 -0.72
CA ILE A 91 0.50 6.10 -0.29
C ILE A 91 -0.04 7.48 0.09
N ASP A 92 -0.94 8.04 -0.72
CA ASP A 92 -1.48 9.38 -0.50
C ASP A 92 -2.32 9.42 0.79
N ASP A 93 -3.16 8.40 1.02
CA ASP A 93 -3.95 8.22 2.24
C ASP A 93 -3.05 8.05 3.47
N MET A 94 -2.08 7.14 3.41
CA MET A 94 -1.12 6.90 4.49
C MET A 94 -0.33 8.17 4.84
N LEU A 95 0.14 8.93 3.85
CA LEU A 95 0.86 10.18 4.10
C LEU A 95 -0.06 11.27 4.67
N GLN A 96 -1.33 11.30 4.28
CA GLN A 96 -2.31 12.20 4.88
C GLN A 96 -2.52 11.86 6.36
N TRP A 97 -2.83 10.61 6.67
CA TRP A 97 -3.00 10.13 8.05
C TRP A 97 -1.76 10.39 8.90
N ARG A 98 -0.57 10.19 8.33
CA ARG A 98 0.68 10.44 9.03
C ARG A 98 0.84 11.89 9.46
N GLU A 99 0.42 12.84 8.62
CA GLU A 99 0.42 14.25 8.97
C GLU A 99 -0.64 14.58 10.00
N GLU A 100 -1.86 14.06 9.82
CA GLU A 100 -3.00 14.35 10.69
C GLU A 100 -2.80 13.80 12.11
N TRP A 101 -2.27 12.58 12.25
CA TRP A 101 -2.13 11.90 13.54
C TRP A 101 -0.78 12.16 14.21
N PHE A 102 0.30 12.33 13.44
CA PHE A 102 1.66 12.45 13.96
C PHE A 102 2.36 13.76 13.62
N GLY A 103 1.66 14.71 13.00
CA GLY A 103 2.11 16.09 12.76
C GLY A 103 3.14 16.25 11.64
N SER A 104 3.42 15.22 10.84
CA SER A 104 4.33 15.33 9.69
C SER A 104 4.14 14.22 8.65
N ARG A 105 4.29 14.56 7.37
CA ARG A 105 4.45 13.58 6.27
C ARG A 105 5.84 12.94 6.19
N LYS A 106 6.83 13.44 6.94
CA LYS A 106 8.23 12.99 6.84
C LYS A 106 8.45 11.63 7.51
N LEU A 107 8.56 10.57 6.70
CA LEU A 107 8.82 9.19 7.13
C LEU A 107 10.02 9.06 8.08
N ASP A 108 9.93 8.11 9.00
CA ASP A 108 10.97 7.79 9.98
C ASP A 108 11.37 6.31 9.88
N PRO A 109 12.53 6.00 9.25
CA PRO A 109 12.98 4.63 9.08
C PRO A 109 13.20 3.87 10.40
N SER A 110 13.42 4.59 11.51
CA SER A 110 13.65 3.94 12.80
C SER A 110 12.37 3.37 13.43
N SER A 111 11.20 3.92 13.11
CA SER A 111 9.90 3.35 13.49
C SER A 111 9.53 2.14 12.65
N ALA A 112 9.85 2.12 11.35
CA ALA A 112 9.61 0.95 10.51
C ALA A 112 10.25 -0.33 11.09
N ALA A 113 11.47 -0.19 11.63
CA ALA A 113 12.18 -1.28 12.30
C ALA A 113 11.48 -1.82 13.55
N SER A 114 10.53 -1.09 14.16
CA SER A 114 9.80 -1.60 15.33
C SER A 114 8.74 -2.64 15.00
N LEU A 115 8.43 -2.86 13.71
CA LEU A 115 7.60 -3.99 13.28
C LEU A 115 8.31 -5.34 13.45
N GLY A 116 9.64 -5.34 13.63
CA GLY A 116 10.42 -6.56 13.88
C GLY A 116 10.60 -7.47 12.67
N LEU A 117 10.27 -6.99 11.47
CA LEU A 117 10.46 -7.67 10.19
C LEU A 117 11.79 -7.24 9.55
N ASP A 118 12.53 -8.18 9.00
CA ASP A 118 13.72 -7.89 8.20
C ASP A 118 13.35 -7.69 6.71
N GLU A 119 14.34 -7.28 5.90
CA GLU A 119 14.14 -7.07 4.46
C GLU A 119 13.67 -8.35 3.75
N ASP A 120 14.04 -9.52 4.29
CA ASP A 120 13.66 -10.80 3.71
C ASP A 120 12.19 -11.10 3.91
N ALA A 121 11.68 -10.91 5.14
CA ALA A 121 10.26 -11.05 5.46
C ALA A 121 9.41 -10.01 4.70
N MET A 122 9.93 -8.80 4.48
CA MET A 122 9.22 -7.77 3.70
C MET A 122 9.27 -8.01 2.18
N GLY A 123 10.04 -8.97 1.67
CA GLY A 123 10.10 -9.24 0.23
C GLY A 123 10.83 -8.17 -0.59
N MET A 124 11.77 -7.45 0.02
CA MET A 124 12.47 -6.29 -0.57
C MET A 124 13.79 -6.66 -1.27
N GLN A 125 13.98 -7.94 -1.63
CA GLN A 125 15.24 -8.41 -2.23
C GLN A 125 15.35 -8.15 -3.73
N HIS A 126 14.22 -7.90 -4.39
CA HIS A 126 14.12 -7.68 -5.83
C HIS A 126 13.83 -6.21 -6.10
N ASP A 127 14.75 -5.54 -6.80
CA ASP A 127 14.59 -4.13 -7.16
C ASP A 127 14.17 -3.94 -8.64
N ALA A 128 13.70 -2.74 -8.94
CA ALA A 128 13.33 -2.34 -10.30
C ALA A 128 14.49 -2.46 -11.31
N GLY A 129 15.74 -2.36 -10.85
CA GLY A 129 16.93 -2.46 -11.70
C GLY A 129 17.15 -3.88 -12.23
N ALA A 130 16.90 -4.91 -11.41
CA ALA A 130 16.96 -6.30 -11.83
C ALA A 130 15.94 -6.60 -12.93
N ILE A 131 14.72 -6.08 -12.81
CA ILE A 131 13.65 -6.20 -13.80
C ILE A 131 14.03 -5.51 -15.11
N ALA A 132 14.61 -4.30 -15.03
CA ALA A 132 15.04 -3.52 -16.20
C ALA A 132 16.05 -4.25 -17.09
N ALA A 133 16.87 -5.11 -16.48
CA ALA A 133 17.97 -5.81 -17.12
C ALA A 133 17.63 -7.25 -17.55
N ALA A 134 16.40 -7.72 -17.28
CA ALA A 134 16.01 -9.09 -17.55
C ALA A 134 15.74 -9.33 -19.04
N ASP A 135 16.17 -10.50 -19.54
CA ASP A 135 15.80 -10.98 -20.88
C ASP A 135 14.31 -11.37 -20.94
N ASP A 136 13.80 -11.96 -19.85
CA ASP A 136 12.39 -12.28 -19.64
C ASP A 136 11.80 -11.32 -18.60
N VAL A 137 11.32 -10.17 -19.09
CA VAL A 137 10.76 -9.11 -18.24
C VAL A 137 9.48 -9.56 -17.53
N ASP A 138 8.63 -10.34 -18.21
CA ASP A 138 7.38 -10.86 -17.64
C ASP A 138 7.67 -11.81 -16.48
N GLY A 139 8.59 -12.76 -16.68
CA GLY A 139 9.03 -13.68 -15.64
C GLY A 139 9.74 -12.99 -14.48
N ALA A 140 10.60 -12.00 -14.77
CA ALA A 140 11.32 -11.25 -13.74
C ALA A 140 10.37 -10.38 -12.90
N PHE A 141 9.41 -9.70 -13.54
CA PHE A 141 8.38 -8.93 -12.84
C PHE A 141 7.55 -9.83 -11.93
N ALA A 142 7.08 -10.97 -12.44
CA ALA A 142 6.29 -11.92 -11.66
C ALA A 142 7.09 -12.53 -10.49
N ALA A 143 8.33 -12.95 -10.72
CA ALA A 143 9.18 -13.55 -9.70
C ALA A 143 9.60 -12.56 -8.60
N GLY A 144 9.76 -11.27 -8.94
CA GLY A 144 10.06 -10.23 -7.97
C GLY A 144 8.83 -9.74 -7.20
N MET A 145 7.68 -9.58 -7.86
CA MET A 145 6.48 -9.02 -7.24
C MET A 145 5.80 -10.00 -6.29
N ILE A 146 5.90 -11.32 -6.49
CA ILE A 146 5.32 -12.32 -5.58
C ILE A 146 5.86 -12.18 -4.14
N PRO A 147 7.18 -12.32 -3.88
CA PRO A 147 7.69 -12.19 -2.51
C PRO A 147 7.46 -10.78 -1.94
N HIS A 148 7.52 -9.74 -2.79
CA HIS A 148 7.21 -8.38 -2.37
C HIS A 148 5.76 -8.27 -1.87
N HIS A 149 4.78 -8.84 -2.59
CA HIS A 149 3.39 -8.89 -2.14
C HIS A 149 3.19 -9.78 -0.90
N GLU A 150 3.87 -10.91 -0.80
CA GLU A 150 3.82 -11.77 0.39
C GLU A 150 4.28 -11.00 1.65
N GLY A 151 5.33 -10.19 1.54
CA GLY A 151 5.78 -9.34 2.65
C GLY A 151 4.83 -8.19 2.99
N ALA A 152 4.16 -7.60 2.00
CA ALA A 152 3.09 -6.62 2.25
C ALA A 152 1.88 -7.25 2.96
N ILE A 153 1.51 -8.48 2.59
CA ILE A 153 0.45 -9.23 3.26
C ILE A 153 0.83 -9.52 4.71
N GLU A 154 2.06 -9.96 4.98
CA GLU A 154 2.52 -10.19 6.37
C GLU A 154 2.49 -8.92 7.21
N MET A 155 2.92 -7.78 6.66
CA MET A 155 2.80 -6.48 7.33
C MET A 155 1.34 -6.07 7.57
N ALA A 156 0.46 -6.34 6.62
CA ALA A 156 -0.96 -6.01 6.73
C ALA A 156 -1.68 -6.89 7.76
N GLU A 157 -1.41 -8.19 7.81
CA GLU A 157 -1.95 -9.09 8.83
C GLU A 157 -1.57 -8.63 10.26
N LEU A 158 -0.33 -8.16 10.47
CA LEU A 158 0.05 -7.54 11.74
C LEU A 158 -0.78 -6.28 12.05
N ALA A 159 -1.13 -5.49 11.04
CA ALA A 159 -1.87 -4.26 11.21
C ALA A 159 -3.37 -4.45 11.45
N GLU A 160 -3.96 -5.55 10.97
CA GLU A 160 -5.31 -5.95 11.36
C GLU A 160 -5.42 -6.20 12.88
N ASP A 161 -4.40 -6.86 13.44
CA ASP A 161 -4.34 -7.24 14.86
C ASP A 161 -3.93 -6.07 15.78
N GLU A 162 -2.85 -5.36 15.42
CA GLU A 162 -2.19 -4.38 16.31
C GLU A 162 -2.53 -2.91 15.98
N GLY A 163 -3.14 -2.65 14.83
CA GLY A 163 -3.49 -1.28 14.41
C GLY A 163 -4.37 -0.59 15.46
N GLU A 164 -4.23 0.71 15.68
CA GLU A 164 -5.07 1.44 16.64
C GLU A 164 -6.21 2.17 15.93
N HIS A 165 -5.91 2.83 14.80
CA HIS A 165 -6.89 3.51 13.94
C HIS A 165 -7.66 2.50 13.07
N ALA A 166 -8.96 2.77 12.84
CA ALA A 166 -9.80 1.89 12.02
C ALA A 166 -9.36 1.92 10.55
N GLU A 167 -8.92 3.09 10.09
CA GLU A 167 -8.41 3.35 8.76
C GLU A 167 -7.18 2.47 8.42
N ILE A 168 -6.33 2.19 9.41
CA ILE A 168 -5.18 1.29 9.24
C ILE A 168 -5.63 -0.16 9.07
N ARG A 169 -6.60 -0.62 9.87
CA ARG A 169 -7.15 -1.98 9.75
C ARG A 169 -7.90 -2.16 8.43
N GLU A 170 -8.70 -1.16 8.02
CA GLU A 170 -9.42 -1.18 6.74
C GLU A 170 -8.45 -1.20 5.55
N LEU A 171 -7.36 -0.42 5.59
CA LEU A 171 -6.31 -0.49 4.58
C LEU A 171 -5.62 -1.87 4.59
N ALA A 172 -5.34 -2.42 5.77
CA ALA A 172 -4.71 -3.72 5.89
C ALA A 172 -5.55 -4.84 5.27
N GLU A 173 -6.85 -4.91 5.58
CA GLU A 173 -7.79 -5.87 4.98
C GLU A 173 -7.81 -5.73 3.43
N ALA A 174 -7.81 -4.49 2.93
CA ALA A 174 -7.76 -4.22 1.50
C ALA A 174 -6.45 -4.69 0.84
N ILE A 175 -5.31 -4.51 1.50
CA ILE A 175 -4.00 -5.00 1.04
C ILE A 175 -3.98 -6.52 0.99
N VAL A 176 -4.45 -7.21 2.05
CA VAL A 176 -4.50 -8.69 2.10
C VAL A 176 -5.35 -9.24 0.95
N GLU A 177 -6.55 -8.69 0.75
CA GLU A 177 -7.45 -9.14 -0.31
C GLU A 177 -6.93 -8.79 -1.71
N GLY A 178 -6.44 -7.56 -1.90
CA GLY A 178 -5.94 -7.05 -3.17
C GLY A 178 -4.71 -7.81 -3.62
N GLN A 179 -3.64 -7.75 -2.83
CA GLN A 179 -2.35 -8.35 -3.20
C GLN A 179 -2.42 -9.88 -3.25
N GLY A 180 -3.30 -10.51 -2.46
CA GLY A 180 -3.58 -11.95 -2.57
C GLY A 180 -4.11 -12.35 -3.96
N LYS A 181 -5.02 -11.55 -4.55
CA LYS A 181 -5.51 -11.77 -5.93
C LYS A 181 -4.45 -11.47 -6.97
N GLU A 182 -3.63 -10.44 -6.74
CA GLU A 182 -2.53 -10.09 -7.64
C GLU A 182 -1.49 -11.23 -7.72
N ILE A 183 -1.16 -11.86 -6.59
CA ILE A 183 -0.30 -13.06 -6.56
C ILE A 183 -0.89 -14.20 -7.40
N GLU A 184 -2.21 -14.40 -7.42
CA GLU A 184 -2.84 -15.42 -8.28
C GLU A 184 -2.60 -15.14 -9.77
N VAL A 185 -2.59 -13.86 -10.17
CA VAL A 185 -2.27 -13.43 -11.54
C VAL A 185 -0.78 -13.59 -11.84
N LEU A 186 0.12 -13.31 -10.89
CA LEU A 186 1.57 -13.38 -11.07
C LEU A 186 2.09 -14.82 -11.17
N ARG A 187 1.55 -15.74 -10.36
CA ARG A 187 2.08 -17.11 -10.17
C ARG A 187 2.29 -17.91 -11.48
N PRO A 188 1.42 -17.87 -12.49
CA PRO A 188 1.64 -18.56 -13.76
C PRO A 188 2.86 -18.05 -14.55
N HIS A 189 3.30 -16.81 -14.30
CA HIS A 189 4.37 -16.15 -15.07
C HIS A 189 5.74 -16.22 -14.38
N ALA A 190 5.79 -16.45 -13.05
CA ALA A 190 7.04 -16.47 -12.27
C ALA A 190 8.00 -17.66 -12.56
N GLY A 191 7.64 -18.57 -13.46
CA GLY A 191 8.46 -19.75 -13.79
C GLY A 191 8.40 -20.21 -15.24
N GLY A 192 7.90 -19.37 -16.16
CA GLY A 192 7.57 -19.78 -17.52
C GLY A 192 8.48 -19.18 -18.59
N GLN A 193 9.29 -20.02 -19.23
CA GLN A 193 9.84 -19.77 -20.56
C GLN A 193 8.72 -19.35 -21.53
N HIS A 194 8.51 -18.05 -21.73
CA HIS A 194 7.69 -17.55 -22.83
C HIS A 194 8.55 -17.41 -24.09
N GLY A 195 9.06 -18.56 -24.55
CA GLY A 195 9.54 -18.76 -25.91
C GLY A 195 8.42 -19.38 -26.75
N GLY A 196 7.88 -18.60 -27.68
CA GLY A 196 6.90 -19.05 -28.68
C GLY A 196 6.57 -17.98 -29.69
#